data_AF-A0A252F3B5-F1
#
_entry.id   AF-A0A252F3B5-F1
#
_cell.length_a   1.000
_cell.length_b   1.000
_cell.length_c   1.000
_cell.angle_alpha   90.00
_cell.angle_beta   90.00
_cell.angle_gamma   90.00
#
_symmetry.space_group_name_H-M   'P 1'
#
loop_
_entity.id
_entity.type
_entity.pdbx_description
1 polymer ?
#
loop_
_entity_poly.entity_id
_entity_poly.type
_entity_poly.pdbx_seq_one_letter_code
_entity_poly.pdbx_strand_id
1 'polypeptide(L)'
;MENLIFEQGKRGAVLVKSNSSAAFLTVPDTWQGVPVTEIGDYAFAQQPQLRRVALPGSVDSIGNHAFYNCAALEQLVLQNGLRSVGDGAFKNCRALHHIFVRGLAWLKSIVTDFTNEITLTIETGDRQTVVLLFPEYDYAFQEIIPPREFRSVTYGSGSFYRMCVTRNGVNFDEYDRTFPRAVREDEPEAVQAIAFYRLLYPYQLRAKYRTAYLDYLSAHAAEVVSDVLTARDLPRLELLIREELLTREQLEDAIAAASEREFPEGVSLLMDHRLSRFGRRANRFAL
;
A
#
# COMPACT_ATOMS: atom_id res chain seq x y z
N MET A 1 -13.23 -21.12 -31.12
CA MET A 1 -13.26 -22.24 -30.15
C MET A 1 -11.98 -23.09 -30.18
N GLU A 2 -11.07 -22.90 -31.14
CA GLU A 2 -9.92 -23.80 -31.40
C GLU A 2 -8.82 -23.84 -30.31
N ASN A 3 -8.92 -23.04 -29.26
CA ASN A 3 -7.87 -22.92 -28.24
C ASN A 3 -8.32 -23.28 -26.82
N LEU A 4 -9.57 -23.73 -26.65
CA LEU A 4 -10.11 -24.18 -25.36
C LEU A 4 -10.39 -25.69 -25.43
N ILE A 5 -9.78 -26.44 -24.54
CA ILE A 5 -9.86 -27.90 -24.46
C ILE A 5 -10.80 -28.25 -23.32
N PHE A 6 -11.85 -29.00 -23.65
CA PHE A 6 -12.85 -29.45 -22.70
C PHE A 6 -12.87 -30.96 -22.62
N GLU A 7 -13.25 -31.47 -21.45
CA GLU A 7 -13.48 -32.89 -21.19
C GLU A 7 -14.87 -33.11 -20.60
N GLN A 8 -15.41 -34.31 -20.78
CA GLN A 8 -16.69 -34.69 -20.20
C GLN A 8 -16.53 -34.98 -18.70
N GLY A 9 -17.06 -34.10 -17.86
CA GLY A 9 -17.12 -34.28 -16.41
C GLY A 9 -18.38 -35.02 -15.95
N LYS A 10 -18.46 -35.26 -14.64
CA LYS A 10 -19.60 -35.96 -14.01
C LYS A 10 -20.91 -35.18 -14.06
N ARG A 11 -20.85 -33.85 -14.13
CA ARG A 11 -22.01 -32.94 -14.04
C ARG A 11 -22.15 -31.98 -15.24
N GLY A 12 -21.18 -31.97 -16.15
CA GLY A 12 -21.10 -31.05 -17.28
C GLY A 12 -19.73 -31.12 -17.94
N ALA A 13 -19.43 -30.18 -18.83
CA ALA A 13 -18.11 -30.04 -19.43
C ALA A 13 -17.14 -29.37 -18.45
N VAL A 14 -15.89 -29.86 -18.43
CA VAL A 14 -14.78 -29.33 -17.66
C VAL A 14 -13.80 -28.68 -18.63
N LEU A 15 -13.49 -27.40 -18.45
CA LEU A 15 -12.41 -26.77 -19.21
C LEU A 15 -11.07 -27.19 -18.60
N VAL A 16 -10.32 -28.06 -19.27
CA VAL A 16 -9.07 -28.61 -18.74
C VAL A 16 -7.85 -27.80 -19.16
N LYS A 17 -7.91 -27.09 -20.29
CA LYS A 17 -6.76 -26.31 -20.77
C LYS A 17 -7.16 -25.22 -21.76
N SER A 18 -6.47 -24.09 -21.67
CA SER A 18 -6.51 -23.00 -22.63
C SER A 18 -5.12 -22.83 -23.27
N ASN A 19 -5.06 -22.96 -24.59
CA ASN A 19 -3.89 -22.65 -25.42
C ASN A 19 -4.04 -21.28 -26.10
N SER A 20 -4.99 -20.47 -25.65
CA SER A 20 -5.28 -19.18 -26.27
C SER A 20 -4.18 -18.16 -25.95
N SER A 21 -3.69 -17.46 -26.98
CA SER A 21 -2.84 -16.27 -26.81
C SER A 21 -3.65 -14.97 -26.77
N ALA A 22 -4.98 -15.05 -26.68
CA ALA A 22 -5.85 -13.88 -26.67
C ALA A 22 -5.77 -13.14 -25.33
N ALA A 23 -5.79 -11.81 -25.38
CA ALA A 23 -5.84 -10.97 -24.18
C ALA A 23 -7.21 -11.00 -23.49
N PHE A 24 -8.27 -11.25 -24.26
CA PHE A 24 -9.64 -11.32 -23.78
C PHE A 24 -10.22 -12.68 -24.14
N LEU A 25 -10.77 -13.37 -23.15
CA LEU A 25 -11.33 -14.69 -23.35
C LEU A 25 -12.72 -14.78 -22.71
N THR A 26 -13.67 -15.32 -23.47
CA THR A 26 -14.99 -15.69 -22.97
C THR A 26 -15.11 -17.20 -23.06
N VAL A 27 -15.33 -17.86 -21.92
CA VAL A 27 -15.61 -19.29 -21.88
C VAL A 27 -17.08 -19.49 -22.29
N PRO A 28 -17.37 -20.39 -23.25
CA PRO A 28 -18.74 -20.61 -23.71
C PRO A 28 -19.61 -21.24 -22.60
N ASP A 29 -20.91 -20.96 -22.61
CA ASP A 29 -21.87 -21.54 -21.65
C ASP A 29 -22.02 -23.06 -21.83
N THR A 30 -21.83 -23.56 -23.05
CA THR A 30 -21.99 -24.98 -23.39
C THR A 30 -20.86 -25.50 -24.27
N TRP A 31 -20.57 -26.80 -24.13
CA TRP A 31 -19.68 -27.57 -25.00
C TRP A 31 -20.41 -28.87 -25.37
N GLN A 32 -20.54 -29.18 -26.67
CA GLN A 32 -21.29 -30.35 -27.15
C GLN A 32 -22.71 -30.48 -26.59
N GLY A 33 -23.38 -29.35 -26.33
CA GLY A 33 -24.74 -29.32 -25.80
C GLY A 33 -24.87 -29.55 -24.30
N VAL A 34 -23.76 -29.78 -23.58
CA VAL A 34 -23.73 -29.83 -22.12
C VAL A 34 -23.19 -28.52 -21.54
N PRO A 35 -23.66 -28.06 -20.37
CA PRO A 35 -23.17 -26.84 -19.75
C PRO A 35 -21.72 -26.99 -19.28
N VAL A 36 -20.93 -25.92 -19.37
CA VAL A 36 -19.59 -25.86 -18.77
C VAL A 36 -19.73 -25.59 -17.29
N THR A 37 -19.43 -26.59 -16.46
CA THR A 37 -19.67 -26.55 -15.01
C THR A 37 -18.40 -26.30 -14.20
N GLU A 38 -17.23 -26.57 -14.77
CA GLU A 38 -15.98 -26.56 -14.02
C GLU A 38 -14.83 -26.01 -14.86
N ILE A 39 -13.97 -25.23 -14.22
CA ILE A 39 -12.64 -24.89 -14.72
C ILE A 39 -11.65 -25.80 -14.03
N GLY A 40 -11.02 -26.70 -14.78
CA GLY A 40 -10.12 -27.70 -14.22
C GLY A 40 -8.82 -27.11 -13.67
N ASP A 41 -8.08 -27.96 -12.97
CA ASP A 41 -6.77 -27.62 -12.42
C ASP A 41 -5.84 -27.11 -13.53
N TYR A 42 -5.12 -26.00 -13.26
CA TYR A 42 -4.19 -25.36 -14.19
C TYR A 42 -4.77 -24.94 -15.57
N ALA A 43 -6.09 -24.89 -15.75
CA ALA A 43 -6.69 -24.69 -17.07
C ALA A 43 -6.23 -23.42 -17.82
N PHE A 44 -5.95 -22.34 -17.10
CA PHE A 44 -5.43 -21.08 -17.62
C PHE A 44 -4.00 -20.78 -17.14
N ALA A 45 -3.30 -21.71 -16.50
CA ALA A 45 -2.02 -21.43 -15.90
C ALA A 45 -0.99 -20.89 -16.91
N GLN A 46 -0.17 -19.93 -16.47
CA GLN A 46 0.95 -19.34 -17.20
C GLN A 46 0.57 -18.69 -18.53
N GLN A 47 -0.56 -17.97 -18.57
CA GLN A 47 -0.94 -17.16 -19.75
C GLN A 47 -0.49 -15.70 -19.60
N PRO A 48 0.67 -15.30 -20.15
CA PRO A 48 1.25 -13.96 -19.92
C PRO A 48 0.51 -12.84 -20.67
N GLN A 49 -0.31 -13.17 -21.67
CA GLN A 49 -1.06 -12.18 -22.46
C GLN A 49 -2.49 -12.01 -21.98
N LEU A 50 -2.99 -12.92 -21.14
CA LEU A 50 -4.37 -12.95 -20.71
C LEU A 50 -4.64 -11.81 -19.73
N ARG A 51 -5.49 -10.86 -20.12
CA ARG A 51 -5.86 -9.68 -19.32
C ARG A 51 -7.27 -9.78 -18.75
N ARG A 52 -8.18 -10.42 -19.45
CA ARG A 52 -9.57 -10.56 -19.01
C ARG A 52 -10.15 -11.93 -19.34
N VAL A 53 -10.86 -12.49 -18.37
CA VAL A 53 -11.64 -13.71 -18.55
C VAL A 53 -13.08 -13.51 -18.11
N ALA A 54 -14.02 -13.93 -18.94
CA ALA A 54 -15.43 -14.05 -18.59
C ALA A 54 -15.82 -15.52 -18.51
N LEU A 55 -16.23 -15.95 -17.31
CA LEU A 55 -16.75 -17.30 -17.07
C LEU A 55 -18.28 -17.32 -17.14
N PRO A 56 -18.87 -18.39 -17.69
CA PRO A 56 -20.32 -18.53 -17.79
C PRO A 56 -20.96 -18.79 -16.41
N GLY A 57 -22.25 -18.51 -16.28
CA GLY A 57 -23.00 -18.73 -15.02
C GLY A 57 -23.16 -20.19 -14.64
N SER A 58 -22.97 -21.12 -15.58
CA SER A 58 -23.02 -22.54 -15.30
C SER A 58 -21.81 -23.05 -14.50
N VAL A 59 -20.71 -22.28 -14.42
CA VAL A 59 -19.51 -22.69 -13.68
C VAL A 59 -19.77 -22.64 -12.17
N ASP A 60 -19.71 -23.81 -11.54
CA ASP A 60 -19.88 -23.98 -10.10
C ASP A 60 -18.55 -24.15 -9.33
N SER A 61 -17.47 -24.46 -10.04
CA SER A 61 -16.18 -24.76 -9.44
C SER A 61 -14.99 -24.30 -10.30
N ILE A 62 -13.96 -23.78 -9.62
CA ILE A 62 -12.64 -23.47 -10.18
C ILE A 62 -11.63 -24.37 -9.47
N GLY A 63 -10.83 -25.10 -10.24
CA GLY A 63 -9.82 -26.04 -9.75
C GLY A 63 -8.59 -25.37 -9.14
N ASN A 64 -7.72 -26.20 -8.59
CA ASN A 64 -6.46 -25.76 -7.98
C ASN A 64 -5.56 -25.12 -9.03
N HIS A 65 -4.96 -23.99 -8.69
CA HIS A 65 -4.02 -23.30 -9.58
C HIS A 65 -4.57 -22.97 -10.98
N ALA A 66 -5.90 -22.89 -11.15
CA ALA A 66 -6.53 -22.70 -12.45
C ALA A 66 -5.99 -21.50 -13.24
N PHE A 67 -5.68 -20.37 -12.59
CA PHE A 67 -5.10 -19.17 -13.19
C PHE A 67 -3.66 -18.91 -12.69
N TYR A 68 -2.94 -19.95 -12.28
CA TYR A 68 -1.61 -19.80 -11.69
C TYR A 68 -0.64 -19.04 -12.62
N ASN A 69 0.01 -18.00 -12.08
CA ASN A 69 0.99 -17.18 -12.79
C ASN A 69 0.46 -16.49 -14.07
N CYS A 70 -0.82 -16.14 -14.10
CA CYS A 70 -1.38 -15.21 -15.10
C CYS A 70 -1.07 -13.76 -14.71
N ALA A 71 0.21 -13.39 -14.81
CA ALA A 71 0.72 -12.12 -14.27
C ALA A 71 0.07 -10.86 -14.87
N ALA A 72 -0.47 -10.95 -16.09
CA ALA A 72 -1.14 -9.84 -16.77
C ALA A 72 -2.67 -9.85 -16.62
N LEU A 73 -3.26 -10.80 -15.89
CA LEU A 73 -4.71 -10.89 -15.70
C LEU A 73 -5.16 -9.71 -14.84
N GLU A 74 -5.90 -8.78 -15.42
CA GLU A 74 -6.37 -7.55 -14.79
C GLU A 74 -7.80 -7.70 -14.24
N GLN A 75 -8.65 -8.43 -14.99
CA GLN A 75 -10.09 -8.48 -14.74
C GLN A 75 -10.65 -9.89 -14.87
N LEU A 76 -11.50 -10.28 -13.91
CA LEU A 76 -12.24 -11.54 -13.96
C LEU A 76 -13.74 -11.28 -13.81
N VAL A 77 -14.54 -11.84 -14.72
CA VAL A 77 -16.01 -11.78 -14.64
C VAL A 77 -16.53 -13.15 -14.24
N LEU A 78 -17.07 -13.23 -13.01
CA LEU A 78 -17.68 -14.41 -12.43
C LEU A 78 -19.20 -14.22 -12.34
N GLN A 79 -19.93 -15.11 -13.00
CA GLN A 79 -21.39 -15.11 -13.01
C GLN A 79 -21.97 -15.85 -11.78
N ASN A 80 -23.29 -15.86 -11.68
CA ASN A 80 -24.04 -16.58 -10.64
C ASN A 80 -23.85 -18.10 -10.79
N GLY A 81 -23.16 -18.74 -9.86
CA GLY A 81 -23.03 -20.20 -9.86
C GLY A 81 -21.86 -20.72 -9.05
N LEU A 82 -20.80 -19.92 -8.91
CA LEU A 82 -19.57 -20.33 -8.27
C LEU A 82 -19.77 -20.67 -6.78
N ARG A 83 -19.45 -21.90 -6.41
CA ARG A 83 -19.56 -22.43 -5.05
C ARG A 83 -18.21 -22.68 -4.41
N SER A 84 -17.21 -23.06 -5.20
CA SER A 84 -15.89 -23.44 -4.70
C SER A 84 -14.78 -22.94 -5.61
N VAL A 85 -13.71 -22.47 -4.99
CA VAL A 85 -12.44 -22.12 -5.65
C VAL A 85 -11.36 -22.97 -4.98
N GLY A 86 -10.57 -23.66 -5.80
CA GLY A 86 -9.46 -24.49 -5.36
C GLY A 86 -8.28 -23.66 -4.87
N ASP A 87 -7.36 -24.33 -4.18
CA ASP A 87 -6.23 -23.68 -3.52
C ASP A 87 -5.29 -23.03 -4.54
N GLY A 88 -4.88 -21.79 -4.24
CA GLY A 88 -3.95 -21.04 -5.08
C GLY A 88 -4.45 -20.83 -6.50
N ALA A 89 -5.76 -20.83 -6.74
CA ALA A 89 -6.37 -20.68 -8.06
C ALA A 89 -5.91 -19.39 -8.76
N PHE A 90 -5.67 -18.33 -7.98
CA PHE A 90 -5.21 -17.03 -8.49
C PHE A 90 -3.78 -16.67 -8.06
N LYS A 91 -3.00 -17.65 -7.60
CA LYS A 91 -1.63 -17.44 -7.13
C LYS A 91 -0.77 -16.84 -8.24
N ASN A 92 -0.03 -15.77 -7.91
CA ASN A 92 0.82 -14.99 -8.82
C ASN A 92 0.06 -14.23 -9.94
N CYS A 93 -1.25 -13.99 -9.83
CA CYS A 93 -2.00 -13.08 -10.70
C CYS A 93 -1.75 -11.60 -10.32
N ARG A 94 -0.54 -11.10 -10.55
CA ARG A 94 -0.07 -9.82 -9.99
C ARG A 94 -0.79 -8.57 -10.50
N ALA A 95 -1.41 -8.61 -11.68
CA ALA A 95 -2.17 -7.49 -12.21
C ALA A 95 -3.66 -7.51 -11.82
N LEU A 96 -4.13 -8.56 -11.15
CA LEU A 96 -5.56 -8.76 -10.90
C LEU A 96 -6.01 -7.83 -9.77
N HIS A 97 -6.77 -6.81 -10.14
CA HIS A 97 -7.25 -5.77 -9.24
C HIS A 97 -8.78 -5.66 -9.23
N HIS A 98 -9.48 -6.34 -10.15
CA HIS A 98 -10.92 -6.20 -10.28
C HIS A 98 -11.64 -7.52 -10.60
N ILE A 99 -12.66 -7.86 -9.80
CA ILE A 99 -13.50 -9.04 -10.03
C ILE A 99 -14.98 -8.63 -10.00
N PHE A 100 -15.72 -8.99 -11.05
CA PHE A 100 -17.17 -8.79 -11.12
C PHE A 100 -17.87 -10.05 -10.65
N VAL A 101 -18.79 -9.92 -9.69
CA VAL A 101 -19.42 -11.06 -9.02
C VAL A 101 -20.91 -10.80 -8.79
N ARG A 102 -21.70 -11.87 -8.68
CA ARG A 102 -23.13 -11.79 -8.32
C ARG A 102 -23.50 -12.62 -7.07
N GLY A 103 -22.50 -13.16 -6.36
CA GLY A 103 -22.65 -13.87 -5.08
C GLY A 103 -21.33 -14.04 -4.32
N LEU A 104 -21.39 -14.28 -3.00
CA LEU A 104 -20.23 -14.21 -2.08
C LEU A 104 -19.83 -15.53 -1.39
N ALA A 105 -20.45 -16.67 -1.73
CA ALA A 105 -20.23 -17.94 -1.03
C ALA A 105 -18.78 -18.45 -1.06
N TRP A 106 -18.03 -18.09 -2.10
CA TRP A 106 -16.65 -18.51 -2.37
C TRP A 106 -15.60 -17.47 -1.91
N LEU A 107 -16.04 -16.33 -1.36
CA LEU A 107 -15.17 -15.22 -1.00
C LEU A 107 -14.05 -15.66 -0.04
N LYS A 108 -14.38 -16.52 0.93
CA LYS A 108 -13.42 -17.05 1.91
C LYS A 108 -12.23 -17.75 1.25
N SER A 109 -12.45 -18.44 0.13
CA SER A 109 -11.42 -19.21 -0.58
C SER A 109 -10.45 -18.33 -1.36
N ILE A 110 -10.85 -17.10 -1.72
CA ILE A 110 -9.98 -16.20 -2.48
C ILE A 110 -9.24 -15.19 -1.61
N VAL A 111 -9.76 -14.86 -0.42
CA VAL A 111 -9.09 -13.93 0.51
C VAL A 111 -7.67 -14.42 0.88
N THR A 112 -7.44 -15.73 0.88
CA THR A 112 -6.13 -16.32 1.18
C THR A 112 -5.14 -16.28 0.02
N ASP A 113 -5.63 -16.18 -1.22
CA ASP A 113 -4.81 -16.30 -2.42
C ASP A 113 -4.31 -14.95 -2.95
N PHE A 114 -4.95 -13.87 -2.50
CA PHE A 114 -4.68 -12.53 -2.99
C PHE A 114 -3.74 -11.77 -2.07
N THR A 115 -2.58 -11.43 -2.62
CA THR A 115 -1.64 -10.51 -1.98
C THR A 115 -1.92 -9.07 -2.34
N ASN A 116 -2.68 -8.77 -3.40
CA ASN A 116 -2.87 -7.41 -3.94
C ASN A 116 -4.19 -6.77 -3.52
N GLU A 117 -4.30 -5.45 -3.70
CA GLU A 117 -5.57 -4.74 -3.59
C GLU A 117 -6.58 -5.24 -4.65
N ILE A 118 -7.76 -5.65 -4.19
CA ILE A 118 -8.83 -6.13 -5.09
C ILE A 118 -10.12 -5.41 -4.82
N THR A 119 -10.68 -4.90 -5.90
CA THR A 119 -12.01 -4.32 -5.99
C THR A 119 -12.99 -5.40 -6.46
N LEU A 120 -13.96 -5.76 -5.60
CA LEU A 120 -15.09 -6.60 -6.01
C LEU A 120 -16.29 -5.72 -6.35
N THR A 121 -16.82 -5.84 -7.56
CA THR A 121 -18.09 -5.23 -7.95
C THR A 121 -19.19 -6.27 -7.88
N ILE A 122 -20.13 -6.09 -6.95
CA ILE A 122 -21.28 -6.99 -6.75
C ILE A 122 -22.52 -6.38 -7.41
N GLU A 123 -23.12 -7.08 -8.38
CA GLU A 123 -24.44 -6.70 -8.90
C GLU A 123 -25.55 -7.41 -8.10
N THR A 124 -26.23 -6.67 -7.22
CA THR A 124 -27.49 -7.13 -6.60
C THR A 124 -28.69 -6.70 -7.44
N GLY A 125 -29.78 -7.47 -7.38
CA GLY A 125 -30.95 -7.39 -8.27
C GLY A 125 -31.62 -6.01 -8.42
N ASP A 126 -31.25 -5.02 -7.59
CA ASP A 126 -31.72 -3.63 -7.67
C ASP A 126 -30.58 -2.61 -7.91
N ARG A 127 -29.68 -2.87 -8.87
CA ARG A 127 -28.62 -1.94 -9.34
C ARG A 127 -27.68 -1.40 -8.24
N GLN A 128 -27.67 -1.99 -7.05
CA GLN A 128 -26.67 -1.62 -6.04
C GLN A 128 -25.37 -2.33 -6.35
N THR A 129 -24.39 -1.51 -6.76
CA THR A 129 -22.99 -1.92 -6.89
C THR A 129 -22.33 -1.74 -5.54
N VAL A 130 -22.01 -2.85 -4.88
CA VAL A 130 -21.18 -2.82 -3.67
C VAL A 130 -19.74 -3.04 -4.09
N VAL A 131 -18.87 -2.11 -3.70
CA VAL A 131 -17.42 -2.21 -3.88
C VAL A 131 -16.80 -2.72 -2.58
N LEU A 132 -16.27 -3.94 -2.60
CA LEU A 132 -15.44 -4.45 -1.48
C LEU A 132 -13.97 -4.29 -1.85
N LEU A 133 -13.22 -3.60 -1.00
CA LEU A 133 -11.79 -3.42 -1.12
C LEU A 133 -11.07 -4.39 -0.17
N PHE A 134 -10.28 -5.30 -0.73
CA PHE A 134 -9.33 -6.10 0.06
C PHE A 134 -7.99 -5.39 0.03
N PRO A 135 -7.40 -4.99 1.17
CA PRO A 135 -6.05 -4.43 1.19
C PRO A 135 -5.01 -5.50 0.83
N GLU A 136 -3.82 -5.04 0.42
CA GLU A 136 -2.65 -5.89 0.18
C GLU A 136 -2.40 -6.80 1.41
N TYR A 137 -2.46 -8.14 1.24
CA TYR A 137 -2.13 -9.10 2.30
C TYR A 137 -0.65 -9.48 2.18
N ASP A 138 0.16 -9.07 3.16
CA ASP A 138 1.52 -9.59 3.34
C ASP A 138 1.63 -10.32 4.69
N TYR A 139 1.99 -11.60 4.65
CA TYR A 139 2.21 -12.44 5.83
C TYR A 139 3.65 -12.27 6.30
N ALA A 140 3.86 -11.55 7.41
CA ALA A 140 5.12 -11.59 8.14
C ALA A 140 4.99 -12.54 9.36
N PHE A 141 5.66 -13.69 9.32
CA PHE A 141 5.88 -14.53 10.50
C PHE A 141 6.85 -13.81 11.45
N GLN A 142 6.38 -13.47 12.66
CA GLN A 142 7.29 -13.25 13.79
C GLN A 142 6.99 -14.31 14.85
N GLU A 143 7.92 -15.24 15.01
CA GLU A 143 7.88 -16.26 16.06
C GLU A 143 8.42 -15.65 17.36
N ILE A 144 7.53 -15.33 18.31
CA ILE A 144 7.88 -15.09 19.71
C ILE A 144 6.79 -15.72 20.60
N ILE A 145 7.16 -16.65 21.49
CA ILE A 145 6.29 -17.34 22.47
C ILE A 145 6.13 -16.45 23.75
N PRO A 146 4.97 -16.44 24.48
CA PRO A 146 4.20 -15.22 24.87
C PRO A 146 4.06 -14.97 26.41
N PRO A 147 3.26 -13.96 26.94
CA PRO A 147 1.79 -13.92 26.85
C PRO A 147 1.15 -12.59 26.36
N ARG A 148 0.62 -12.66 25.13
CA ARG A 148 -0.69 -12.18 24.60
C ARG A 148 -1.24 -10.79 24.97
N GLU A 149 -0.94 -9.82 24.10
CA GLU A 149 -1.92 -8.93 23.46
C GLU A 149 -1.33 -8.51 22.10
N PHE A 150 -1.92 -8.93 20.98
CA PHE A 150 -1.41 -8.59 19.65
C PHE A 150 -2.11 -7.34 19.15
N ARG A 151 -1.35 -6.25 19.03
CA ARG A 151 -1.79 -4.97 18.47
C ARG A 151 -0.96 -4.72 17.21
N SER A 152 -1.57 -4.77 16.04
CA SER A 152 -0.93 -4.41 14.77
C SER A 152 -1.47 -3.06 14.30
N VAL A 153 -0.56 -2.14 13.97
CA VAL A 153 -0.87 -0.81 13.43
C VAL A 153 -0.22 -0.70 12.06
N THR A 154 -0.93 -0.10 11.10
CA THR A 154 -0.52 0.08 9.70
C THR A 154 -0.13 1.53 9.44
N TYR A 155 0.94 1.77 8.67
CA TYR A 155 1.32 3.08 8.13
C TYR A 155 1.90 2.92 6.71
N GLY A 156 1.65 3.89 5.82
CA GLY A 156 1.68 3.85 4.33
C GLY A 156 3.04 3.70 3.57
N SER A 157 3.13 4.34 2.39
CA SER A 157 4.08 4.39 1.21
C SER A 157 5.46 3.69 1.19
N GLY A 158 5.81 2.86 2.17
CA GLY A 158 7.08 2.15 2.30
C GLY A 158 7.46 1.17 1.17
N SER A 159 6.55 0.83 0.25
CA SER A 159 6.82 -0.08 -0.87
C SER A 159 7.85 0.50 -1.86
N PHE A 160 7.74 1.79 -2.22
CA PHE A 160 8.70 2.46 -3.11
C PHE A 160 10.09 2.61 -2.49
N TYR A 161 10.15 2.88 -1.18
CA TYR A 161 11.41 2.98 -0.45
C TYR A 161 12.12 1.65 -0.28
N ARG A 162 11.38 0.53 -0.15
CA ARG A 162 11.96 -0.82 -0.14
C ARG A 162 12.60 -1.20 -1.47
N MET A 163 12.13 -0.68 -2.60
CA MET A 163 12.81 -0.86 -3.89
C MET A 163 14.18 -0.18 -3.96
N CYS A 164 14.44 0.81 -3.10
CA CYS A 164 15.76 1.42 -2.96
C CYS A 164 16.70 0.54 -2.12
N VAL A 165 16.22 -0.51 -1.46
CA VAL A 165 17.01 -1.42 -0.62
C VAL A 165 17.18 -2.74 -1.34
N THR A 166 18.42 -3.06 -1.71
CA THR A 166 18.76 -4.32 -2.40
C THR A 166 19.72 -5.15 -1.54
N ARG A 167 19.95 -6.41 -1.93
CA ARG A 167 20.97 -7.28 -1.30
C ARG A 167 22.40 -6.69 -1.37
N ASN A 168 22.63 -5.72 -2.26
CA ASN A 168 23.92 -5.07 -2.47
C ASN A 168 24.04 -3.71 -1.76
N GLY A 169 23.03 -3.31 -0.98
CA GLY A 169 22.99 -2.02 -0.28
C GLY A 169 21.82 -1.14 -0.70
N VAL A 170 21.85 0.12 -0.24
CA VAL A 170 20.78 1.11 -0.44
C VAL A 170 21.14 2.06 -1.59
N ASN A 171 20.24 2.20 -2.56
CA ASN A 171 20.31 3.18 -3.63
C ASN A 171 19.77 4.53 -3.15
N PHE A 172 20.63 5.33 -2.52
CA PHE A 172 20.26 6.63 -1.95
C PHE A 172 19.79 7.65 -3.00
N ASP A 173 20.28 7.55 -4.25
CA ASP A 173 19.84 8.44 -5.32
C ASP A 173 18.37 8.24 -5.69
N GLU A 174 17.90 6.99 -5.70
CA GLU A 174 16.49 6.68 -5.97
C GLU A 174 15.59 6.92 -4.75
N TYR A 175 16.13 6.69 -3.55
CA TYR A 175 15.47 7.02 -2.29
C TYR A 175 15.13 8.52 -2.23
N ASP A 176 16.11 9.38 -2.49
CA ASP A 176 15.94 10.82 -2.45
C ASP A 176 15.00 11.34 -3.57
N ARG A 177 14.93 10.65 -4.73
CA ARG A 177 13.98 10.94 -5.82
C ARG A 177 12.53 10.58 -5.49
N THR A 178 12.34 9.65 -4.57
CA THR A 178 11.01 9.16 -4.18
C THR A 178 10.35 10.12 -3.19
N PHE A 179 11.12 10.98 -2.52
CA PHE A 179 10.62 11.92 -1.52
C PHE A 179 9.43 12.81 -1.98
N PRO A 180 9.45 13.46 -3.17
CA PRO A 180 8.29 14.25 -3.62
C PRO A 180 7.03 13.42 -3.93
N ARG A 181 7.15 12.09 -4.03
CA ARG A 181 6.02 11.16 -4.23
C ARG A 181 5.44 10.64 -2.92
N ALA A 182 6.11 10.86 -1.79
CA ALA A 182 5.73 10.37 -0.46
C ALA A 182 4.39 10.91 0.05
N VAL A 183 3.90 12.02 -0.52
CA VAL A 183 2.72 12.74 -0.02
C VAL A 183 1.39 12.05 -0.37
N ARG A 184 1.35 11.11 -1.32
CA ARG A 184 0.07 10.57 -1.80
C ARG A 184 -0.42 9.32 -1.06
N GLU A 185 0.42 8.65 -0.27
CA GLU A 185 0.11 7.32 0.27
C GLU A 185 0.72 7.05 1.66
N ASP A 186 1.21 8.05 2.39
CA ASP A 186 1.86 7.89 3.71
C ASP A 186 1.32 8.88 4.75
N GLU A 187 1.37 8.50 6.03
CA GLU A 187 1.01 9.42 7.12
C GLU A 187 2.10 10.49 7.31
N PRO A 188 1.74 11.74 7.67
CA PRO A 188 2.68 12.86 7.84
C PRO A 188 3.91 12.55 8.72
N GLU A 189 3.73 11.75 9.77
CA GLU A 189 4.78 11.40 10.74
C GLU A 189 5.91 10.59 10.09
N ALA A 190 5.57 9.72 9.12
CA ALA A 190 6.55 8.90 8.42
C ALA A 190 7.44 9.76 7.50
N VAL A 191 6.82 10.69 6.77
CA VAL A 191 7.52 11.61 5.86
C VAL A 191 8.45 12.54 6.66
N GLN A 192 7.99 13.03 7.80
CA GLN A 192 8.79 13.81 8.74
C GLN A 192 10.00 13.03 9.27
N ALA A 193 9.81 11.78 9.72
CA ALA A 193 10.90 10.96 10.24
C ALA A 193 11.99 10.72 9.18
N ILE A 194 11.60 10.49 7.93
CA ILE A 194 12.50 10.34 6.78
C ILE A 194 13.32 11.62 6.55
N ALA A 195 12.65 12.78 6.53
CA ALA A 195 13.31 14.07 6.32
C ALA A 195 14.37 14.33 7.40
N PHE A 196 14.02 14.12 8.68
CA PHE A 196 14.98 14.25 9.77
C PHE A 196 16.15 13.28 9.66
N TYR A 197 15.89 12.01 9.35
CA TYR A 197 16.96 11.01 9.25
C TYR A 197 17.97 11.36 8.15
N ARG A 198 17.50 11.77 6.97
CA ARG A 198 18.38 12.16 5.85
C ARG A 198 19.16 13.44 6.14
N LEU A 199 18.58 14.38 6.89
CA LEU A 199 19.25 15.63 7.23
C LEU A 199 20.23 15.50 8.40
N LEU A 200 19.94 14.65 9.39
CA LEU A 200 20.83 14.35 10.53
C LEU A 200 22.01 13.47 10.12
N TYR A 201 21.80 12.55 9.18
CA TYR A 201 22.81 11.60 8.71
C TYR A 201 22.97 11.68 7.17
N PRO A 202 23.55 12.78 6.63
CA PRO A 202 23.52 13.11 5.21
C PRO A 202 24.54 12.33 4.36
N TYR A 203 24.54 11.00 4.44
CA TYR A 203 25.40 10.16 3.60
C TYR A 203 24.93 10.22 2.14
N GLN A 204 25.84 10.64 1.24
CA GLN A 204 25.62 10.80 -0.21
C GLN A 204 24.40 11.66 -0.58
N LEU A 205 23.91 12.50 0.34
CA LEU A 205 22.76 13.37 0.10
C LEU A 205 23.14 14.52 -0.84
N ARG A 206 22.47 14.60 -1.99
CA ARG A 206 22.73 15.68 -2.96
C ARG A 206 22.05 16.99 -2.54
N ALA A 207 22.68 18.11 -2.85
CA ALA A 207 22.20 19.45 -2.47
C ALA A 207 20.74 19.72 -2.87
N LYS A 208 20.33 19.34 -4.09
CA LYS A 208 18.95 19.50 -4.57
C LYS A 208 17.92 18.79 -3.68
N TYR A 209 18.23 17.59 -3.20
CA TYR A 209 17.31 16.82 -2.36
C TYR A 209 17.34 17.30 -0.91
N ARG A 210 18.51 17.74 -0.41
CA ARG A 210 18.62 18.42 0.89
C ARG A 210 17.67 19.62 0.98
N THR A 211 17.64 20.47 -0.04
CA THR A 211 16.71 21.61 -0.10
C THR A 211 15.26 21.14 0.00
N ALA A 212 14.87 20.11 -0.75
CA ALA A 212 13.51 19.57 -0.69
C ALA A 212 13.11 19.06 0.70
N TYR A 213 14.01 18.39 1.43
CA TYR A 213 13.75 17.95 2.81
C TYR A 213 13.53 19.13 3.76
N LEU A 214 14.33 20.20 3.61
CA LEU A 214 14.18 21.42 4.43
C LEU A 214 12.90 22.18 4.12
N ASP A 215 12.57 22.32 2.83
CA ASP A 215 11.34 22.99 2.37
C ASP A 215 10.10 22.27 2.94
N TYR A 216 10.11 20.93 2.94
CA TYR A 216 9.02 20.15 3.53
C TYR A 216 8.87 20.40 5.04
N LEU A 217 9.97 20.32 5.80
CA LEU A 217 9.93 20.56 7.26
C LEU A 217 9.49 21.99 7.59
N SER A 218 9.90 22.97 6.78
CA SER A 218 9.47 24.36 6.93
C SER A 218 7.97 24.53 6.63
N ALA A 219 7.47 23.90 5.57
CA ALA A 219 6.06 23.95 5.19
C ALA A 219 5.12 23.33 6.25
N HIS A 220 5.61 22.36 7.03
CA HIS A 220 4.83 21.64 8.06
C HIS A 220 5.32 21.94 9.49
N ALA A 221 6.01 23.08 9.69
CA ALA A 221 6.75 23.36 10.92
C ALA A 221 5.91 23.29 12.21
N ALA A 222 4.62 23.66 12.17
CA ALA A 222 3.76 23.64 13.37
C ALA A 222 3.55 22.21 13.92
N GLU A 223 3.18 21.28 13.05
CA GLU A 223 3.00 19.86 13.39
C GLU A 223 4.34 19.24 13.77
N VAL A 224 5.36 19.47 12.95
CA VAL A 224 6.72 18.96 13.17
C VAL A 224 7.27 19.36 14.54
N VAL A 225 7.14 20.62 14.93
CA VAL A 225 7.60 21.12 16.24
C VAL A 225 6.79 20.50 17.37
N SER A 226 5.47 20.42 17.23
CA SER A 226 4.61 19.80 18.24
C SER A 226 5.05 18.35 18.51
N ASP A 227 5.35 17.59 17.46
CA ASP A 227 5.79 16.20 17.56
C ASP A 227 7.17 16.07 18.19
N VAL A 228 8.13 16.91 17.76
CA VAL A 228 9.50 16.93 18.31
C VAL A 228 9.49 17.26 19.80
N LEU A 229 8.67 18.24 20.23
CA LEU A 229 8.54 18.60 21.64
C LEU A 229 7.83 17.53 22.46
N THR A 230 6.81 16.89 21.88
CA THR A 230 6.09 15.78 22.52
C THR A 230 7.01 14.57 22.71
N ALA A 231 7.84 14.27 21.71
CA ALA A 231 8.85 13.21 21.77
C ALA A 231 10.10 13.58 22.60
N ARG A 232 10.26 14.87 22.98
CA ARG A 232 11.44 15.42 23.65
C ARG A 232 12.75 15.13 22.88
N ASP A 233 12.69 15.20 21.55
CA ASP A 233 13.80 14.87 20.65
C ASP A 233 14.71 16.08 20.40
N LEU A 234 15.75 16.22 21.24
CA LEU A 234 16.74 17.30 21.13
C LEU A 234 17.47 17.35 19.78
N PRO A 235 17.99 16.23 19.21
CA PRO A 235 18.64 16.26 17.91
C PRO A 235 17.79 16.85 16.78
N ARG A 236 16.49 16.52 16.74
CA ARG A 236 15.57 17.10 15.74
C ARG A 236 15.32 18.57 16.01
N LEU A 237 15.15 18.97 17.27
CA LEU A 237 14.95 20.37 17.64
C LEU A 237 16.17 21.24 17.29
N GLU A 238 17.38 20.74 17.57
CA GLU A 238 18.64 21.35 17.18
C GLU A 238 18.75 21.52 15.67
N LEU A 239 18.29 20.52 14.90
CA LEU A 239 18.29 20.62 13.44
C LEU A 239 17.35 21.72 12.94
N LEU A 240 16.12 21.80 13.46
CA LEU A 240 15.15 22.84 13.09
C LEU A 240 15.70 24.25 13.35
N ILE A 241 16.40 24.40 14.48
CA ILE A 241 17.06 25.63 14.91
C ILE A 241 18.25 25.96 14.03
N ARG A 242 19.16 25.00 13.81
CA ARG A 242 20.40 25.18 13.04
C ARG A 242 20.13 25.51 11.59
N GLU A 243 19.11 24.87 11.00
CA GLU A 243 18.68 25.13 9.62
C GLU A 243 17.65 26.27 9.53
N GLU A 244 17.39 26.96 10.65
CA GLU A 244 16.63 28.21 10.67
C GLU A 244 15.18 28.09 10.17
N LEU A 245 14.57 26.91 10.33
CA LEU A 245 13.30 26.52 9.69
C LEU A 245 12.05 27.13 10.33
N LEU A 246 12.18 27.70 11.53
CA LEU A 246 11.08 28.30 12.27
C LEU A 246 11.00 29.81 12.05
N THR A 247 9.79 30.31 11.82
CA THR A 247 9.50 31.74 11.89
C THR A 247 9.55 32.24 13.33
N ARG A 248 9.60 33.57 13.52
CA ARG A 248 9.60 34.17 14.85
C ARG A 248 8.36 33.81 15.67
N GLU A 249 7.19 33.77 15.03
CA GLU A 249 5.93 33.41 15.68
C GLU A 249 5.94 31.95 16.13
N GLN A 250 6.27 31.03 15.22
CA GLN A 250 6.40 29.59 15.52
C GLN A 250 7.44 29.30 16.60
N LEU A 251 8.52 30.09 16.67
CA LEU A 251 9.52 29.95 17.72
C LEU A 251 8.99 30.36 19.11
N GLU A 252 8.20 31.44 19.20
CA GLU A 252 7.56 31.83 20.47
C GLU A 252 6.52 30.79 20.91
N ASP A 253 5.71 30.30 19.96
CA ASP A 253 4.74 29.23 20.21
C ASP A 253 5.45 27.94 20.67
N ALA A 254 6.57 27.58 20.05
CA ALA A 254 7.38 26.43 20.44
C ALA A 254 7.92 26.56 21.87
N ILE A 255 8.36 27.76 22.27
CA ILE A 255 8.86 28.01 23.64
C ILE A 255 7.72 27.86 24.65
N ALA A 256 6.56 28.48 24.39
CA ALA A 256 5.39 28.33 25.25
C ALA A 256 5.00 26.86 25.41
N ALA A 257 4.91 26.16 24.27
CA ALA A 257 4.52 24.76 24.24
C ALA A 257 5.57 23.80 24.83
N ALA A 258 6.86 24.17 24.85
CA ALA A 258 7.91 23.42 25.55
C ALA A 258 7.84 23.65 27.07
N SER A 259 7.52 24.87 27.50
CA SER A 259 7.33 25.22 28.91
C SER A 259 6.11 24.52 29.51
N GLU A 260 4.99 24.49 28.78
CA GLU A 260 3.77 23.79 29.19
C GLU A 260 3.97 22.27 29.32
N ARG A 261 4.88 21.70 28.52
CA ARG A 261 5.24 20.27 28.54
C ARG A 261 6.36 19.92 29.52
N GLU A 262 6.78 20.87 30.35
CA GLU A 262 7.87 20.73 31.33
C GLU A 262 9.17 20.19 30.69
N PHE A 263 9.57 20.75 29.54
CA PHE A 263 10.79 20.35 28.82
C PHE A 263 11.87 21.45 28.89
N PRO A 264 12.61 21.55 30.01
CA PRO A 264 13.51 22.68 30.28
C PRO A 264 14.68 22.78 29.30
N GLU A 265 15.22 21.64 28.84
CA GLU A 265 16.30 21.61 27.85
C GLU A 265 15.83 22.19 26.51
N GLY A 266 14.63 21.82 26.07
CA GLY A 266 14.01 22.37 24.86
C GLY A 266 13.73 23.86 24.97
N VAL A 267 13.23 24.32 26.13
CA VAL A 267 13.02 25.76 26.40
C VAL A 267 14.34 26.52 26.32
N SER A 268 15.40 26.01 26.98
CA SER A 268 16.73 26.65 26.95
C SER A 268 17.23 26.77 25.52
N LEU A 269 17.19 25.67 24.76
CA LEU A 269 17.67 25.62 23.38
C LEU A 269 16.93 26.61 22.47
N LEU A 270 15.60 26.67 22.57
CA LEU A 270 14.76 27.59 21.78
C LEU A 270 14.97 29.05 22.20
N MET A 271 15.11 29.32 23.49
CA MET A 271 15.39 30.66 24.02
C MET A 271 16.76 31.18 23.60
N ASP A 272 17.79 30.35 23.66
CA ASP A 272 19.14 30.67 23.22
C ASP A 272 19.17 30.98 21.72
N HIS A 273 18.49 30.16 20.90
CA HIS A 273 18.35 30.43 19.48
C HIS A 273 17.60 31.74 19.19
N ARG A 274 16.48 31.99 19.89
CA ARG A 274 15.72 33.24 19.76
C ARG A 274 16.60 34.46 20.03
N LEU A 275 17.38 34.42 21.11
CA LEU A 275 18.29 35.51 21.48
C LEU A 275 19.37 35.71 20.42
N SER A 276 19.96 34.63 19.90
CA SER A 276 20.99 34.68 18.88
C SER A 276 20.48 35.22 17.53
N ARG A 277 19.24 34.88 17.15
CA ARG A 277 18.70 35.16 15.80
C ARG A 277 17.86 36.45 15.72
N PHE A 278 17.09 36.75 16.76
CA PHE A 278 16.13 37.87 16.75
C PHE A 278 16.39 38.93 17.84
N GLY A 279 17.36 38.70 18.73
CA GLY A 279 17.69 39.61 19.83
C GLY A 279 16.64 39.64 20.95
N ARG A 280 16.88 40.47 21.98
CA ARG A 280 15.90 40.67 23.07
C ARG A 280 14.71 41.48 22.57
N ARG A 281 13.50 41.10 22.97
CA ARG A 281 12.31 41.94 22.82
C ARG A 281 12.57 43.24 23.57
N ALA A 282 12.57 44.39 22.88
CA ALA A 282 12.59 45.68 23.56
C ALA A 282 11.31 45.75 24.41
N ASN A 283 11.46 45.73 25.73
CA ASN A 283 10.33 45.90 26.62
C ASN A 283 9.71 47.26 26.34
N ARG A 284 8.51 47.28 25.76
CA ARG A 284 7.62 48.43 25.83
C ARG A 284 7.07 48.52 27.26
N PHE A 285 7.91 48.89 28.21
CA PHE A 285 7.43 49.66 29.35
C PHE A 285 7.35 51.10 28.86
N ALA A 286 6.20 51.46 28.30
CA ALA A 286 5.85 52.86 28.13
C ALA A 286 5.58 53.43 29.53
N LEU A 287 6.46 54.32 29.98
CA LEU A 287 6.21 55.31 31.02
C LEU A 287 5.17 56.32 30.52
#